data_AF-A0A2V9GA89-F1
#
_entry.id   AF-A0A2V9GA89-F1
#
_cell.length_a   1.000
_cell.length_b   1.000
_cell.length_c   1.000
_cell.angle_alpha   90.00
_cell.angle_beta   90.00
_cell.angle_gamma   90.00
#
_symmetry.space_group_name_H-M   'P 1'
#
loop_
_entity.id
_entity.type
_entity.pdbx_description
1 polymer ?
#
loop_
_entity_poly.entity_id
_entity_poly.type
_entity_poly.pdbx_seq_one_letter_code
_entity_poly.pdbx_strand_id
1 'polypeptide(L)'
;KAGLSEFSDPVVQSADVQEMIGRVHFYVEPEAESAGFDKMTSLLRIHLRDGRVISGRADFAKGSPANPMSFDEAAAKFRGCAEFAEWPRQKTEKLITYVKTLDSTRDISVLSPLLSAEKG
;
A
#
# COMPACT_ATOMS: atom_id res chain seq x y z
N LYS A 1 6.87 -1.64 6.46
CA LYS A 1 5.76 -1.64 5.48
C LYS A 1 4.69 -0.66 6.01
N ALA A 2 3.73 -0.25 5.18
CA ALA A 2 2.54 0.46 5.63
C ALA A 2 1.34 -0.38 5.17
N GLY A 3 1.14 -1.52 5.83
CA GLY A 3 0.02 -2.44 5.57
C GLY A 3 -1.23 -2.04 6.35
N LEU A 4 -2.29 -2.86 6.26
CA LEU A 4 -3.57 -2.59 6.93
C LEU A 4 -3.44 -2.63 8.47
N SER A 5 -2.56 -3.48 9.00
CA SER A 5 -2.27 -3.57 10.44
C SER A 5 -1.78 -2.26 11.06
N GLU A 6 -1.03 -1.47 10.30
CA GLU A 6 -0.44 -0.21 10.75
C GLU A 6 -1.47 0.90 10.97
N PHE A 7 -2.72 0.71 10.50
CA PHE A 7 -3.83 1.64 10.72
C PHE A 7 -4.70 1.28 11.92
N SER A 8 -4.37 0.22 12.66
CA SER A 8 -5.12 -0.14 13.87
C SER A 8 -4.90 0.89 14.99
N ASP A 9 -5.94 1.14 15.79
CA ASP A 9 -5.86 2.10 16.91
C ASP A 9 -4.67 1.83 17.85
N PRO A 10 -4.37 0.58 18.26
CA PRO A 10 -3.21 0.32 19.12
C PRO A 10 -1.88 0.74 18.50
N VAL A 11 -1.72 0.59 17.18
CA VAL A 11 -0.50 1.00 16.47
C VAL A 11 -0.46 2.51 16.30
N VAL A 12 -1.57 3.12 15.87
CA VAL A 12 -1.63 4.58 15.68
C VAL A 12 -1.41 5.31 17.01
N GLN A 13 -1.94 4.79 18.11
CA GLN A 13 -1.84 5.37 19.45
C GLN A 13 -0.56 4.97 20.20
N SER A 14 0.35 4.21 19.61
CA SER A 14 1.60 3.85 20.28
C SER A 14 2.46 5.10 20.53
N ALA A 15 3.17 5.11 21.66
CA ALA A 15 3.89 6.29 22.13
C ALA A 15 4.94 6.80 21.13
N ASP A 16 5.63 5.88 20.46
CA ASP A 16 6.65 6.18 19.45
C ASP A 16 6.05 6.78 18.16
N VAL A 17 4.89 6.29 17.71
CA VAL A 17 4.17 6.85 16.56
C VAL A 17 3.65 8.25 16.89
N GLN A 18 3.02 8.43 18.06
CA GLN A 18 2.53 9.74 18.51
C GLN A 18 3.67 10.75 18.69
N GLU A 19 4.82 10.33 19.23
CA GLU A 19 6.01 11.18 19.34
C GLU A 19 6.53 11.61 17.96
N MET A 20 6.53 10.69 16.98
CA MET A 20 6.97 11.00 15.62
C MET A 20 6.02 11.96 14.91
N ILE A 21 4.70 11.78 15.06
CA ILE A 21 3.67 12.67 14.50
C ILE A 21 3.89 14.12 14.97
N GLY A 22 4.23 14.31 16.26
CA GLY A 22 4.51 15.64 16.82
C GLY A 22 5.74 16.35 16.21
N ARG A 23 6.57 15.65 15.44
CA ARG A 23 7.75 16.19 14.74
C ARG A 23 7.51 16.46 13.25
N VAL A 24 6.33 16.12 12.74
CA VAL A 24 5.97 16.34 11.34
C VAL A 24 5.48 17.79 11.18
N HIS A 25 6.17 18.54 10.33
CA HIS A 25 5.79 19.90 9.97
C HIS A 25 5.47 19.94 8.47
N PHE A 26 4.23 20.31 8.14
CA PHE A 26 3.80 20.50 6.76
C PHE A 26 4.09 21.92 6.30
N TYR A 27 4.59 22.04 5.07
CA TYR A 27 4.87 23.32 4.43
C TYR A 27 4.31 23.29 3.02
N VAL A 28 3.90 24.47 2.53
CA VAL A 28 3.65 24.67 1.11
C VAL A 28 5.01 24.93 0.45
N GLU A 29 5.45 24.02 -0.40
CA GLU A 29 6.66 24.18 -1.20
C GLU A 29 6.25 24.62 -2.61
N PRO A 30 6.64 25.81 -3.08
CA PRO A 30 6.21 26.34 -4.38
C PRO A 30 6.48 25.41 -5.56
N GLU A 31 7.55 24.61 -5.49
CA GLU A 31 7.89 23.62 -6.51
C GLU A 31 6.87 22.45 -6.54
N ALA A 32 6.39 22.01 -5.38
CA ALA A 32 5.36 20.97 -5.30
C ALA A 32 3.98 21.52 -5.68
N GLU A 33 3.67 22.77 -5.32
CA GLU A 33 2.42 23.43 -5.68
C GLU A 33 2.32 23.68 -7.19
N SER A 34 3.41 24.15 -7.82
CA SER A 34 3.47 24.38 -9.27
C SER A 34 3.47 23.10 -10.11
N ALA A 35 3.87 21.96 -9.53
CA ALA A 35 3.75 20.66 -10.19
C ALA A 35 2.28 20.23 -10.40
N GLY A 36 1.34 20.87 -9.69
CA GLY A 36 -0.10 20.64 -9.81
C GLY A 36 -0.55 19.29 -9.23
N PHE A 37 -1.86 19.05 -9.20
CA PHE A 37 -2.42 17.79 -8.69
C PHE A 37 -2.14 16.57 -9.58
N ASP A 38 -1.66 16.78 -10.80
CA ASP A 38 -1.28 15.71 -11.74
C ASP A 38 -0.06 14.91 -11.25
N LYS A 39 0.79 15.54 -10.41
CA LYS A 39 1.89 14.89 -9.71
C LYS A 39 1.61 15.02 -8.21
N MET A 40 1.28 13.90 -7.55
CA MET A 40 1.17 13.85 -6.08
C MET A 40 2.57 13.90 -5.43
N THR A 41 3.35 14.94 -5.76
CA THR A 41 4.74 15.08 -5.36
C THR A 41 4.85 15.24 -3.85
N SER A 42 5.55 14.30 -3.22
CA SER A 42 5.97 14.39 -1.82
C SER A 42 7.43 14.81 -1.74
N LEU A 43 7.70 15.92 -1.05
CA LEU A 43 9.04 16.35 -0.71
C LEU A 43 9.26 16.18 0.79
N LEU A 44 10.28 15.41 1.18
CA LEU A 44 10.60 15.14 2.58
C LEU A 44 11.99 15.69 2.90
N ARG A 45 12.11 16.35 4.06
CA ARG A 45 13.38 16.72 4.67
C ARG A 45 13.38 16.23 6.12
N ILE A 46 14.35 15.39 6.46
CA ILE A 46 14.51 14.78 7.79
C ILE A 46 15.78 15.37 8.41
N HIS A 47 15.60 16.13 9.49
CA HIS A 47 16.69 16.70 10.27
C HIS A 47 17.10 15.72 11.37
N LEU A 48 18.34 15.23 11.31
CA LEU A 48 18.89 14.33 12.31
C LEU A 48 19.47 15.10 13.49
N ARG A 49 19.58 14.44 14.64
CA ARG A 49 20.11 15.03 15.88
C ARG A 49 21.58 15.46 15.78
N ASP A 50 22.34 14.86 14.86
CA ASP A 50 23.74 15.23 14.59
C ASP A 50 23.88 16.42 13.62
N GLY A 51 22.76 17.07 13.27
CA GLY A 51 22.72 18.22 12.38
C GLY A 51 22.64 17.87 10.90
N ARG A 52 22.76 16.59 10.50
CA ARG A 52 22.60 16.19 9.10
C ARG A 52 21.14 16.33 8.64
N VAL A 53 20.97 16.57 7.34
CA VAL A 53 19.66 16.60 6.68
C VAL A 53 19.63 15.53 5.60
N ILE A 54 18.64 14.64 5.68
CA ILE A 54 18.31 13.69 4.61
C ILE A 54 17.11 14.26 3.86
N SER A 55 17.19 14.35 2.53
CA SER A 55 16.07 14.81 1.71
C SER A 55 15.65 13.73 0.72
N GLY A 56 14.37 13.73 0.35
CA GLY A 56 13.79 12.80 -0.60
C GLY A 56 12.66 13.44 -1.39
N ARG A 57 12.50 12.99 -2.64
CA ARG A 57 11.40 13.36 -3.52
C ARG A 57 10.73 12.11 -4.06
N ALA A 58 9.41 12.09 -4.05
CA ALA A 58 8.61 11.05 -4.69
C ALA A 58 7.48 11.70 -5.49
N ASP A 59 7.56 11.61 -6.82
CA ASP A 59 6.57 12.20 -7.72
C ASP A 59 5.37 11.30 -7.99
N PHE A 60 5.58 9.98 -7.98
CA PHE A 60 4.54 9.00 -8.28
C PHE A 60 4.59 7.83 -7.31
N ALA A 61 3.45 7.54 -6.68
CA ALA A 61 3.30 6.33 -5.89
C ALA A 61 3.32 5.08 -6.80
N LYS A 62 3.89 3.99 -6.28
CA LYS A 62 3.80 2.68 -6.90
C LYS A 62 2.33 2.26 -6.99
N GLY A 63 1.87 1.88 -8.18
CA GLY A 63 0.46 1.62 -8.51
C GLY A 63 -0.24 2.73 -9.28
N SER A 64 0.36 3.92 -9.39
CA SER A 64 -0.15 4.96 -10.32
C SER A 64 0.02 4.52 -11.78
N PRO A 65 -0.74 5.10 -12.73
CA PRO A 65 -0.54 4.83 -14.16
C PRO A 65 0.89 5.11 -14.64
N ALA A 66 1.57 6.10 -14.03
CA ALA A 66 2.95 6.45 -14.33
C ALA A 66 3.98 5.49 -13.71
N ASN A 67 3.61 4.73 -12.67
CA ASN A 67 4.47 3.73 -12.02
C ASN A 67 3.62 2.49 -11.66
N PRO A 68 3.16 1.71 -12.65
CA PRO A 68 2.24 0.61 -12.42
C PRO A 68 2.90 -0.49 -11.57
N MET A 69 2.07 -1.22 -10.82
CA MET A 69 2.52 -2.45 -10.17
C MET A 69 2.67 -3.57 -11.20
N SER A 70 3.68 -4.41 -11.03
CA SER A 70 3.72 -5.72 -11.65
C SER A 70 2.59 -6.60 -11.09
N PHE A 71 2.29 -7.70 -11.78
CA PHE A 71 1.34 -8.68 -11.27
C PHE A 71 1.75 -9.21 -9.89
N ASP A 72 3.04 -9.50 -9.68
CA ASP A 72 3.53 -10.05 -8.41
C ASP A 72 3.44 -9.03 -7.27
N GLU A 73 3.62 -7.74 -7.55
CA GLU A 73 3.43 -6.65 -6.59
C GLU A 73 1.95 -6.49 -6.22
N ALA A 74 1.05 -6.53 -7.20
CA ALA A 74 -0.39 -6.54 -6.96
C ALA A 74 -0.84 -7.79 -6.19
N ALA A 75 -0.30 -8.97 -6.51
CA ALA A 75 -0.56 -10.21 -5.80
C ALA A 75 -0.05 -10.16 -4.36
N ALA A 76 1.13 -9.58 -4.11
CA ALA A 76 1.64 -9.36 -2.76
C ALA A 76 0.73 -8.43 -1.94
N LYS A 77 0.17 -7.38 -2.57
CA LYS A 77 -0.82 -6.51 -1.93
C LYS A 77 -2.12 -7.27 -1.62
N PHE A 78 -2.62 -8.07 -2.55
CA PHE A 78 -3.81 -8.90 -2.34
C PHE A 78 -3.63 -9.89 -1.19
N ARG A 79 -2.44 -10.52 -1.07
CA ARG A 79 -2.13 -11.37 0.09
C ARG A 79 -2.26 -10.63 1.42
N GLY A 80 -1.78 -9.39 1.49
CA GLY A 80 -1.94 -8.56 2.68
C GLY A 80 -3.40 -8.25 3.02
N CYS A 81 -4.25 -8.00 2.01
CA CYS A 81 -5.70 -7.84 2.23
C CYS A 81 -6.35 -9.13 2.73
N ALA A 82 -6.00 -10.27 2.12
CA ALA A 82 -6.56 -11.57 2.49
C ALA A 82 -6.12 -12.01 3.89
N GLU A 83 -4.85 -11.76 4.24
CA GLU A 83 -4.33 -11.98 5.60
C GLU A 83 -5.07 -11.13 6.63
N PHE A 84 -5.26 -9.84 6.35
CA PHE A 84 -6.04 -8.95 7.22
C PHE A 84 -7.51 -9.37 7.37
N ALA A 85 -8.09 -9.94 6.31
CA ALA A 85 -9.44 -10.50 6.32
C ALA A 85 -9.51 -11.93 6.90
N GLU A 86 -8.40 -12.45 7.44
CA GLU A 86 -8.28 -13.79 8.02
C GLU A 86 -8.62 -14.93 7.03
N TRP A 87 -8.41 -14.72 5.74
CA TRP A 87 -8.66 -15.75 4.73
C TRP A 87 -7.58 -16.84 4.76
N PRO A 88 -7.96 -18.12 4.54
CA PRO A 88 -6.98 -19.20 4.42
C PRO A 88 -5.98 -18.93 3.29
N ARG A 89 -4.68 -19.02 3.60
CA ARG A 89 -3.60 -18.78 2.62
C ARG A 89 -3.78 -19.59 1.33
N GLN A 90 -4.22 -20.85 1.43
CA GLN A 90 -4.43 -21.70 0.26
C GLN A 90 -5.52 -21.15 -0.68
N LYS A 91 -6.59 -20.58 -0.13
CA LYS A 91 -7.66 -19.93 -0.91
C LYS A 91 -7.13 -18.70 -1.62
N THR A 92 -6.37 -17.87 -0.92
CA THR A 92 -5.70 -16.69 -1.46
C THR A 92 -4.79 -17.03 -2.65
N GLU A 93 -3.93 -18.05 -2.51
CA GLU A 93 -3.05 -18.46 -3.61
C GLU A 93 -3.83 -19.03 -4.80
N LYS A 94 -4.87 -19.84 -4.57
CA LYS A 94 -5.75 -20.35 -5.64
C LYS A 94 -6.39 -19.20 -6.43
N LEU A 95 -6.88 -18.16 -5.74
CA LEU A 95 -7.43 -16.96 -6.38
C LEU A 95 -6.39 -16.22 -7.22
N ILE A 96 -5.20 -15.98 -6.68
CA ILE A 96 -4.11 -15.31 -7.41
C ILE A 96 -3.76 -16.07 -8.68
N THR A 97 -3.57 -17.40 -8.57
CA THR A 97 -3.26 -18.25 -9.72
C THR A 97 -4.36 -18.22 -10.77
N TYR A 98 -5.62 -18.33 -10.36
CA TYR A 98 -6.74 -18.34 -11.30
C TYR A 98 -6.92 -16.99 -11.99
N VAL A 99 -6.83 -15.87 -11.26
CA VAL A 99 -6.93 -14.51 -11.84
C VAL A 99 -5.81 -14.26 -12.85
N LYS A 100 -4.62 -14.84 -12.66
CA LYS A 100 -3.51 -14.73 -13.62
C LYS A 100 -3.85 -15.31 -15.00
N THR A 101 -4.77 -16.27 -15.07
CA THR A 101 -5.18 -16.97 -16.31
C THR A 101 -6.64 -16.66 -16.69
N LEU A 102 -7.21 -15.58 -16.16
CA LEU A 102 -8.63 -15.27 -16.32
C LEU A 102 -9.01 -14.94 -17.77
N ASP A 103 -8.09 -14.38 -18.54
CA ASP A 103 -8.26 -14.02 -19.95
C ASP A 103 -8.36 -15.23 -20.90
N SER A 104 -7.93 -16.39 -20.42
CA SER A 104 -7.81 -17.63 -21.20
C SER A 104 -8.63 -18.79 -20.63
N THR A 105 -9.35 -18.57 -19.53
CA THR A 105 -10.22 -19.57 -18.92
C THR A 105 -11.51 -19.77 -19.70
N ARG A 106 -12.04 -20.99 -19.71
CA ARG A 106 -13.32 -21.33 -20.34
C ARG A 106 -14.50 -21.35 -19.37
N ASP A 107 -14.22 -21.38 -18.08
CA ASP A 107 -15.24 -21.54 -17.05
C ASP A 107 -14.94 -20.64 -15.84
N ILE A 108 -15.65 -19.51 -15.76
CA ILE A 108 -15.53 -18.53 -14.68
C ILE A 108 -16.27 -18.93 -13.40
N SER A 109 -17.11 -19.98 -13.44
CA SER A 109 -17.89 -20.41 -12.27
C SER A 109 -16.99 -20.82 -11.10
N VAL A 110 -15.75 -21.24 -11.39
CA VAL A 110 -14.68 -21.56 -10.42
C VAL A 110 -14.38 -20.40 -9.46
N LEU A 111 -14.58 -19.13 -9.87
CA LEU A 111 -14.34 -17.97 -9.00
C LEU A 111 -15.36 -17.84 -7.86
N SER A 112 -16.63 -18.18 -8.11
CA SER A 112 -17.70 -17.98 -7.14
C SER A 112 -17.43 -18.64 -5.77
N PRO A 113 -17.09 -19.95 -5.69
CA PRO A 113 -16.76 -20.57 -4.41
C PRO A 113 -15.47 -19.99 -3.80
N LEU A 114 -14.47 -19.64 -4.63
CA LEU A 114 -13.22 -19.06 -4.13
C LEU A 114 -13.39 -17.65 -3.54
N LEU A 115 -14.39 -16.89 -3.98
CA LEU A 115 -14.70 -15.55 -3.47
C LEU A 115 -15.74 -15.55 -2.33
N SER A 116 -16.39 -16.69 -2.08
CA SER A 116 -17.38 -16.81 -1.02
C SER A 116 -16.76 -16.59 0.36
N ALA A 117 -17.51 -16.04 1.31
CA ALA A 117 -17.07 -16.01 2.71
C ALA A 117 -17.12 -17.45 3.24
N GLU A 118 -15.96 -18.07 3.46
CA GLU A 118 -15.90 -19.31 4.23
C GLU A 118 -15.83 -18.88 5.69
N LYS A 119 -16.79 -19.33 6.51
CA LYS A 119 -16.60 -19.31 7.96
C LYS A 119 -15.43 -20.25 8.24
N GLY A 120 -14.37 -19.71 8.85
CA GLY A 120 -13.34 -20.53 9.48
C GLY A 120 -13.94 -21.44 10.54
#